data_AF-A0A2D6AJ28-F1
#
_entry.id   AF-A0A2D6AJ28-F1
#
_cell.length_a   1.000
_cell.length_b   1.000
_cell.length_c   1.000
_cell.angle_alpha   90.00
_cell.angle_beta   90.00
_cell.angle_gamma   90.00
#
_symmetry.space_group_name_H-M   'P 1'
#
loop_
_entity.id
_entity.type
_entity.pdbx_description
1 polymer ?
#
loop_
_entity_poly.entity_id
_entity_poly.type
_entity_poly.pdbx_seq_one_letter_code
_entity_poly.pdbx_strand_id
1 'polypeptide(L)'
;MTVYAVCRTGKGANTFVAHPDVKAARSSGNGFNVVGTKKDLSDKRSFPTSFLVDIYNKNALRKITKFRDRATAEKKVFELLSQQQVEEHVEKNNKVPTDKKRVFNGKVIRATTRGKNPRREGTHAFDSMQILLDKGPMKYEDFITAGGRRPDFYYDLKHGWVNCSD
;
A
#
# COMPACT_ATOMS: atom_id res chain seq x y z
N MET A 1 -12.74 14.02 -8.07
CA MET A 1 -14.11 13.54 -7.82
C MET A 1 -14.03 12.02 -7.79
N THR A 2 -14.22 11.39 -6.62
CA THR A 2 -14.14 9.93 -6.48
C THR A 2 -15.29 9.26 -7.21
N VAL A 3 -15.00 8.12 -7.82
CA VAL A 3 -15.98 7.38 -8.62
C VAL A 3 -15.93 5.91 -8.21
N TYR A 4 -17.09 5.29 -8.08
CA TYR A 4 -17.23 3.91 -7.64
C TYR A 4 -17.55 3.02 -8.83
N ALA A 5 -16.78 1.96 -9.03
CA ALA A 5 -17.08 0.91 -10.00
C ALA A 5 -17.86 -0.20 -9.28
N VAL A 6 -18.98 -0.58 -9.89
CA VAL A 6 -19.98 -1.43 -9.25
C VAL A 6 -20.35 -2.59 -10.16
N CYS A 7 -20.00 -3.81 -9.77
CA CYS A 7 -20.33 -4.99 -10.57
C CYS A 7 -21.36 -5.87 -9.88
N ARG A 8 -22.30 -6.38 -10.70
CA ARG A 8 -23.21 -7.46 -10.34
C ARG A 8 -22.66 -8.75 -10.93
N THR A 9 -21.84 -9.45 -10.17
CA THR A 9 -21.28 -10.74 -10.57
C THR A 9 -22.37 -11.83 -10.51
N GLY A 10 -22.67 -12.45 -11.64
CA GLY A 10 -23.75 -13.44 -11.79
C GLY A 10 -23.64 -14.72 -10.95
N LYS A 11 -22.56 -14.91 -10.17
CA LYS A 11 -22.35 -16.10 -9.33
C LYS A 11 -21.83 -15.83 -7.92
N GLY A 12 -21.77 -14.59 -7.46
CA GLY A 12 -21.40 -14.34 -6.07
C GLY A 12 -20.94 -12.93 -5.80
N ALA A 13 -21.63 -12.32 -4.83
CA ALA A 13 -21.20 -11.13 -4.12
C ALA A 13 -21.03 -9.86 -4.97
N ASN A 14 -22.05 -8.98 -4.98
CA ASN A 14 -21.97 -7.61 -5.53
C ASN A 14 -20.83 -6.81 -4.89
N THR A 15 -19.78 -6.47 -5.62
CA THR A 15 -18.58 -5.78 -5.10
C THR A 15 -18.51 -4.33 -5.59
N PHE A 16 -18.12 -3.43 -4.69
CA PHE A 16 -17.83 -2.03 -4.97
C PHE A 16 -16.33 -1.81 -4.86
N VAL A 17 -15.76 -1.16 -5.85
CA VAL A 17 -14.36 -0.73 -5.82
C VAL A 17 -14.32 0.78 -5.98
N ALA A 18 -13.73 1.46 -5.00
CA ALA A 18 -13.51 2.90 -5.09
C ALA A 18 -12.33 3.19 -6.01
N HIS A 19 -12.52 4.13 -6.93
CA HIS A 19 -11.49 4.57 -7.85
C HIS A 19 -11.26 6.09 -7.73
N PRO A 20 -10.02 6.56 -7.94
CA PRO A 20 -9.68 7.98 -7.84
C PRO A 20 -10.37 8.81 -8.94
N ASP A 21 -10.63 8.20 -10.09
CA ASP A 21 -11.21 8.86 -11.26
C ASP A 21 -12.11 7.90 -12.08
N VAL A 22 -12.93 8.51 -12.96
CA VAL A 22 -13.82 7.78 -13.88
C VAL A 22 -13.02 6.85 -14.79
N LYS A 23 -11.81 7.25 -15.20
CA LYS A 23 -10.98 6.50 -16.14
C LYS A 23 -10.50 5.20 -15.49
N ALA A 24 -9.98 5.24 -14.26
CA ALA A 24 -9.64 4.02 -13.53
C ALA A 24 -10.87 3.13 -13.31
N ALA A 25 -12.02 3.71 -12.93
CA ALA A 25 -13.26 2.95 -12.75
C ALA A 25 -13.72 2.22 -14.03
N ARG A 26 -13.54 2.84 -15.20
CA ARG A 26 -13.88 2.23 -16.50
C ARG A 26 -12.84 1.21 -16.96
N SER A 27 -11.58 1.35 -16.53
CA SER A 27 -10.52 0.38 -16.82
C SER A 27 -10.67 -0.94 -16.07
N SER A 28 -11.56 -1.00 -15.07
CA SER A 28 -11.86 -2.19 -14.26
C SER A 28 -12.53 -3.34 -15.02
N GLY A 29 -12.92 -3.12 -16.28
CA GLY A 29 -13.42 -4.14 -17.21
C GLY A 29 -14.91 -4.02 -17.53
N ASN A 30 -15.38 -4.87 -18.45
CA ASN A 30 -16.78 -4.91 -18.88
C ASN A 30 -17.68 -5.43 -17.74
N GLY A 31 -18.79 -4.74 -17.48
CA GLY A 31 -19.80 -5.14 -16.48
C GLY A 31 -19.81 -4.33 -15.18
N PHE A 32 -18.93 -3.33 -15.03
CA PHE A 32 -18.97 -2.39 -13.91
C PHE A 32 -19.79 -1.14 -14.26
N ASN A 33 -20.85 -0.89 -13.50
CA ASN A 33 -21.56 0.38 -13.52
C ASN A 33 -20.78 1.41 -12.70
N VAL A 34 -20.66 2.62 -13.24
CA VAL A 34 -19.84 3.68 -12.64
C VAL A 34 -20.77 4.65 -11.92
N VAL A 35 -20.54 4.85 -10.62
CA VAL A 35 -21.34 5.71 -9.73
C VAL A 35 -20.45 6.83 -9.22
N GLY A 36 -20.68 8.07 -9.63
CA GLY A 36 -19.97 9.24 -9.11
C GLY A 36 -20.84 10.11 -8.20
N THR A 37 -22.16 10.05 -8.37
CA THR A 37 -23.13 10.85 -7.65
C THR A 37 -24.26 9.98 -7.10
N LYS A 38 -24.99 10.50 -6.11
CA LYS A 38 -26.20 9.85 -5.60
C LYS A 38 -27.21 9.55 -6.72
N LYS A 39 -27.32 10.43 -7.72
CA LYS A 39 -28.27 10.26 -8.84
C LYS A 39 -27.95 9.04 -9.69
N ASP A 40 -26.69 8.61 -9.76
CA ASP A 40 -26.30 7.45 -10.55
C ASP A 40 -26.88 6.15 -9.95
N LEU A 41 -27.17 6.13 -8.64
CA LEU A 41 -27.85 5.01 -7.96
C LEU A 41 -29.38 4.98 -8.20
N SER A 42 -29.94 6.02 -8.82
CA SER A 42 -31.39 6.11 -9.04
C SER A 42 -31.89 5.21 -10.16
N ASP A 43 -31.01 4.78 -11.08
CA ASP A 43 -31.39 3.87 -12.15
C ASP A 43 -31.75 2.48 -11.61
N LYS A 44 -33.05 2.15 -11.68
CA LYS A 44 -33.59 0.89 -11.19
C LYS A 44 -33.11 -0.32 -12.00
N ARG A 45 -32.81 -0.14 -13.29
CA ARG A 45 -32.34 -1.24 -14.16
C ARG A 45 -30.94 -1.67 -13.75
N SER A 46 -30.06 -0.69 -13.55
CA SER A 46 -28.67 -0.90 -13.14
C SER A 46 -28.56 -1.27 -11.65
N PHE A 47 -29.41 -0.68 -10.80
CA PHE A 47 -29.35 -0.80 -9.33
C PHE A 47 -30.72 -1.15 -8.73
N PRO A 48 -31.13 -2.42 -8.69
CA PRO A 48 -32.36 -2.80 -8.00
C PRO A 48 -32.21 -2.63 -6.47
N THR A 49 -33.31 -2.48 -5.74
CA THR A 49 -33.26 -2.25 -4.29
C THR A 49 -32.59 -3.39 -3.53
N SER A 50 -32.75 -4.64 -3.99
CA SER A 50 -32.05 -5.81 -3.44
C SER A 50 -30.53 -5.66 -3.54
N PHE A 51 -30.05 -5.15 -4.68
CA PHE A 51 -28.65 -4.88 -4.88
C PHE A 51 -28.14 -3.84 -3.88
N LEU A 52 -28.88 -2.73 -3.66
CA LEU A 52 -28.54 -1.73 -2.63
C LEU A 52 -28.47 -2.33 -1.21
N VAL A 53 -29.34 -3.27 -0.87
CA VAL A 53 -29.32 -3.97 0.43
C VAL A 53 -28.05 -4.80 0.56
N ASP A 54 -27.70 -5.57 -0.47
CA ASP A 54 -26.48 -6.40 -0.46
C ASP A 54 -25.23 -5.55 -0.23
N ILE A 55 -25.17 -4.38 -0.86
CA ILE A 55 -24.05 -3.44 -0.74
C ILE A 55 -23.94 -2.87 0.66
N TYR A 56 -25.08 -2.43 1.19
CA TYR A 56 -25.14 -1.89 2.54
C TYR A 56 -24.70 -2.94 3.55
N ASN A 57 -25.21 -4.17 3.46
CA ASN A 57 -24.91 -5.24 4.38
C ASN A 57 -23.45 -5.73 4.35
N LYS A 58 -22.73 -5.47 3.26
CA LYS A 58 -21.30 -5.78 3.15
C LYS A 58 -20.41 -4.76 3.85
N ASN A 59 -20.82 -3.50 3.85
CA ASN A 59 -20.02 -2.40 4.37
C ASN A 59 -20.53 -1.87 5.71
N ALA A 60 -21.73 -2.28 6.14
CA ALA A 60 -22.32 -1.90 7.42
C ALA A 60 -22.10 -2.96 8.51
N LEU A 61 -21.99 -2.50 9.75
CA LEU A 61 -21.88 -3.36 10.94
C LEU A 61 -23.17 -4.14 11.26
N ARG A 62 -24.33 -3.60 10.88
CA ARG A 62 -25.64 -4.22 11.12
C ARG A 62 -26.31 -4.56 9.80
N LYS A 63 -26.63 -5.84 9.62
CA LYS A 63 -27.33 -6.34 8.44
C LYS A 63 -28.81 -5.98 8.52
N ILE A 64 -29.37 -5.55 7.40
CA ILE A 64 -30.79 -5.27 7.20
C ILE A 64 -31.35 -6.22 6.14
N THR A 65 -32.63 -6.58 6.26
CA THR A 65 -33.32 -7.38 5.24
C THR A 65 -33.87 -6.52 4.11
N LYS A 66 -34.31 -5.30 4.42
CA LYS A 66 -34.84 -4.34 3.46
C LYS A 66 -34.65 -2.90 3.92
N PHE A 67 -34.59 -1.97 2.97
CA PHE A 67 -34.76 -0.56 3.25
C PHE A 67 -36.24 -0.19 3.33
N ARG A 68 -36.55 0.86 4.10
CA ARG A 68 -37.91 1.44 4.17
C ARG A 68 -38.37 1.92 2.80
N ASP A 69 -37.49 2.63 2.11
CA ASP A 69 -37.74 3.27 0.83
C ASP A 69 -36.44 3.40 0.04
N ARG A 70 -36.56 3.60 -1.28
CA ARG A 70 -35.41 3.64 -2.18
C ARG A 70 -34.54 4.88 -1.96
N ALA A 71 -35.15 6.03 -1.68
CA ALA A 71 -34.40 7.26 -1.44
C ALA A 71 -33.51 7.14 -0.20
N THR A 72 -34.01 6.46 0.85
CA THR A 72 -33.21 6.07 2.02
C THR A 72 -32.09 5.09 1.66
N ALA A 73 -32.35 4.10 0.80
CA ALA A 73 -31.32 3.15 0.34
C ALA A 73 -30.16 3.88 -0.36
N GLU A 74 -30.48 4.73 -1.34
CA GLU A 74 -29.50 5.52 -2.09
C GLU A 74 -28.67 6.43 -1.18
N LYS A 75 -29.33 7.12 -0.23
CA LYS A 75 -28.66 8.00 0.73
C LYS A 75 -27.69 7.22 1.61
N LYS A 76 -28.16 6.13 2.25
CA LYS A 76 -27.35 5.33 3.18
C LYS A 76 -26.18 4.63 2.50
N VAL A 77 -26.39 4.11 1.30
CA VAL A 77 -25.32 3.45 0.52
C VAL A 77 -24.27 4.48 0.11
N PHE A 78 -24.68 5.64 -0.42
CA PHE A 78 -23.74 6.69 -0.80
C PHE A 78 -22.95 7.24 0.40
N GLU A 79 -23.62 7.41 1.54
CA GLU A 79 -22.97 7.84 2.79
C GLU A 79 -21.91 6.85 3.26
N LEU A 80 -22.23 5.55 3.30
CA LEU A 80 -21.24 4.51 3.64
C LEU A 80 -20.03 4.52 2.70
N LEU A 81 -20.27 4.64 1.39
CA LEU A 81 -19.20 4.71 0.39
C LEU A 81 -18.29 5.92 0.61
N SER A 82 -18.88 7.07 0.98
CA SER A 82 -18.12 8.28 1.30
C SER A 82 -17.34 8.19 2.61
N GLN A 83 -17.85 7.48 3.62
CA GLN A 83 -17.18 7.32 4.92
C GLN A 83 -15.99 6.35 4.83
N GLN A 84 -16.11 5.27 4.05
CA GLN A 84 -15.04 4.27 3.86
C GLN A 84 -13.76 4.88 3.24
N GLN A 85 -13.87 6.01 2.53
CA GLN A 85 -12.73 6.77 2.02
C GLN A 85 -11.86 7.38 3.14
N VAL A 86 -12.47 7.75 4.28
CA VAL A 86 -11.75 8.40 5.39
C VAL A 86 -10.84 7.39 6.08
N GLU A 87 -11.27 6.14 6.19
CA GLU A 87 -10.48 5.08 6.83
C GLU A 87 -9.39 4.51 5.88
N GLU A 88 -9.70 4.31 4.60
CA GLU A 88 -8.73 3.72 3.66
C GLU A 88 -7.58 4.68 3.30
N HIS A 89 -7.81 6.01 3.32
CA HIS A 89 -6.73 7.00 3.18
C HIS A 89 -5.85 7.11 4.44
N VAL A 90 -6.37 6.76 5.61
CA VAL A 90 -5.57 6.70 6.84
C VAL A 90 -4.72 5.44 6.88
N GLU A 91 -5.22 4.30 6.39
CA GLU A 91 -4.46 3.03 6.37
C GLU A 91 -3.41 2.94 5.26
N LYS A 92 -3.57 3.64 4.12
CA LYS A 92 -2.52 3.65 3.07
C LYS A 92 -1.22 4.33 3.52
N ASN A 93 -1.25 5.13 4.58
CA ASN A 93 -0.04 5.65 5.22
C ASN A 93 0.60 4.66 6.21
N ASN A 94 -0.09 3.57 6.57
CA ASN A 94 0.38 2.55 7.51
C ASN A 94 0.75 1.21 6.83
N LYS A 95 0.81 1.15 5.49
CA LYS A 95 1.54 0.06 4.85
C LYS A 95 3.03 0.26 5.10
N VAL A 96 3.56 -0.41 6.13
CA VAL A 96 5.00 -0.65 6.24
C VAL A 96 5.41 -1.35 4.94
N PRO A 97 6.23 -0.73 4.07
CA PRO A 97 6.67 -1.40 2.86
C PRO A 97 7.45 -2.65 3.28
N THR A 98 6.97 -3.83 2.88
CA THR A 98 7.69 -5.11 2.90
C THR A 98 8.84 -5.11 1.88
N ASP A 99 9.47 -3.96 1.70
CA ASP A 99 10.69 -3.85 0.95
C ASP A 99 11.78 -4.51 1.79
N LYS A 100 12.46 -5.49 1.22
CA LYS A 100 13.74 -6.05 1.71
C LYS A 100 14.77 -4.95 2.06
N LYS A 101 14.51 -3.68 1.72
CA LYS A 101 15.26 -2.46 2.08
C LYS A 101 15.27 -2.14 3.57
N ARG A 102 14.23 -2.52 4.33
CA ARG A 102 14.12 -2.17 5.76
C ARG A 102 14.82 -3.10 6.74
N VAL A 103 15.37 -4.24 6.29
CA VAL A 103 15.99 -5.25 7.19
C VAL A 103 17.15 -4.67 8.01
N PHE A 104 17.79 -3.61 7.52
CA PHE A 104 18.91 -2.94 8.17
C PHE A 104 18.60 -1.49 8.61
N ASN A 105 17.39 -0.98 8.39
CA ASN A 105 17.06 0.37 8.85
C ASN A 105 17.07 0.43 10.38
N GLY A 106 17.67 1.48 10.93
CA GLY A 106 17.87 1.65 12.37
C GLY A 106 19.06 0.89 12.95
N LYS A 107 19.56 -0.14 12.29
CA LYS A 107 20.68 -0.94 12.78
C LYS A 107 22.01 -0.19 12.68
N VAL A 108 22.82 -0.37 13.72
CA VAL A 108 24.19 0.14 13.76
C VAL A 108 25.09 -0.86 13.08
N ILE A 109 25.82 -0.40 12.08
CA ILE A 109 26.73 -1.21 11.29
C ILE A 109 28.17 -0.85 11.63
N ARG A 110 29.02 -1.86 11.72
CA ARG A 110 30.42 -1.72 12.12
C ARG A 110 31.32 -2.63 11.30
N ALA A 111 32.45 -2.12 10.83
CA ALA A 111 33.51 -2.94 10.28
C ALA A 111 34.16 -3.81 11.38
N THR A 112 34.22 -5.12 11.13
CA THR A 112 34.91 -6.12 11.97
C THR A 112 36.38 -6.25 11.55
N THR A 113 36.70 -5.92 10.29
CA THR A 113 38.06 -6.04 9.76
C THR A 113 39.04 -5.09 10.45
N ARG A 114 40.21 -5.62 10.83
CA ARG A 114 41.26 -4.86 11.51
C ARG A 114 42.01 -3.98 10.51
N GLY A 115 41.60 -2.72 10.41
CA GLY A 115 42.40 -1.60 9.88
C GLY A 115 42.63 -1.53 8.36
N LYS A 116 42.66 -2.65 7.63
CA LYS A 116 42.82 -2.66 6.17
C LYS A 116 41.55 -3.12 5.46
N ASN A 117 41.16 -2.39 4.42
CA ASN A 117 40.04 -2.74 3.56
C ASN A 117 40.37 -4.02 2.75
N PRO A 118 39.58 -5.10 2.88
CA PRO A 118 39.83 -6.36 2.18
C PRO A 118 39.41 -6.32 0.71
N ARG A 119 38.77 -5.24 0.25
CA ARG A 119 38.31 -5.07 -1.13
C ARG A 119 39.46 -4.59 -2.03
N ARG A 120 39.32 -4.81 -3.35
CA ARG A 120 40.27 -4.32 -4.35
C ARG A 120 40.16 -2.80 -4.52
N GLU A 121 41.29 -2.10 -4.36
CA GLU A 121 41.39 -0.65 -4.56
C GLU A 121 40.86 -0.20 -5.93
N GLY A 122 40.22 0.98 -5.97
CA GLY A 122 39.64 1.55 -7.19
C GLY A 122 38.28 0.98 -7.60
N THR A 123 37.59 0.22 -6.72
CA THR A 123 36.25 -0.30 -6.97
C THR A 123 35.21 0.35 -6.05
N HIS A 124 33.96 0.45 -6.50
CA HIS A 124 32.87 0.98 -5.65
C HIS A 124 32.65 0.18 -4.35
N ALA A 125 33.01 -1.10 -4.35
CA ALA A 125 32.98 -1.94 -3.15
C ALA A 125 34.06 -1.53 -2.15
N PHE A 126 35.24 -1.11 -2.65
CA PHE A 126 36.28 -0.53 -1.82
C PHE A 126 35.80 0.76 -1.17
N ASP A 127 35.23 1.68 -1.94
CA ASP A 127 34.72 2.96 -1.42
C ASP A 127 33.66 2.73 -0.33
N SER A 128 32.73 1.79 -0.57
CA SER A 128 31.69 1.43 0.40
C SER A 128 32.30 0.93 1.71
N MET A 129 33.24 0.01 1.67
CA MET A 129 33.88 -0.51 2.89
C MET A 129 34.77 0.55 3.57
N GLN A 130 35.37 1.44 2.79
CA GLN A 130 36.21 2.52 3.29
C GLN A 130 35.40 3.50 4.16
N ILE A 131 34.16 3.80 3.78
CA ILE A 131 33.25 4.64 4.59
C ILE A 131 33.12 4.09 6.02
N LEU A 132 33.01 2.76 6.19
CA LEU A 132 32.86 2.13 7.50
C LEU A 132 34.16 2.09 8.30
N LEU A 133 35.30 2.04 7.63
CA LEU A 133 36.62 2.08 8.26
C LEU A 133 36.96 3.51 8.71
N ASP A 134 36.61 4.52 7.91
CA ASP A 134 36.93 5.93 8.18
C ASP A 134 36.00 6.55 9.21
N LYS A 135 34.68 6.34 9.07
CA LYS A 135 33.67 6.94 9.96
C LYS A 135 33.40 6.10 11.20
N GLY A 136 33.78 4.83 11.18
CA GLY A 136 33.53 3.88 12.27
C GLY A 136 32.07 3.40 12.32
N PRO A 137 31.58 2.98 13.49
CA PRO A 137 30.23 2.44 13.62
C PRO A 137 29.18 3.54 13.38
N MET A 138 28.27 3.30 12.45
CA MET A 138 27.25 4.27 12.06
C MET A 138 25.92 3.59 11.77
N LYS A 139 24.82 4.35 11.67
CA LYS A 139 23.54 3.76 11.25
C LYS A 139 23.61 3.38 9.77
N TYR A 140 22.90 2.32 9.40
CA TYR A 140 22.80 1.90 8.00
C TYR A 140 22.32 3.01 7.07
N GLU A 141 21.42 3.88 7.54
CA GLU A 141 20.89 5.01 6.76
C GLU A 141 21.97 6.06 6.46
N ASP A 142 22.81 6.36 7.45
CA ASP A 142 23.93 7.27 7.30
C ASP A 142 24.97 6.70 6.32
N PHE A 143 25.15 5.37 6.31
CA PHE A 143 26.04 4.69 5.38
C PHE A 143 25.56 4.78 3.93
N ILE A 144 24.27 4.56 3.67
CA ILE A 144 23.70 4.73 2.33
C ILE A 144 23.81 6.19 1.89
N THR A 145 23.56 7.13 2.79
CA THR A 145 23.68 8.58 2.51
C THR A 145 25.13 8.98 2.21
N ALA A 146 26.11 8.33 2.84
CA ALA A 146 27.52 8.55 2.59
C ALA A 146 28.03 7.97 1.25
N GLY A 147 27.16 7.34 0.45
CA GLY A 147 27.52 6.71 -0.82
C GLY A 147 27.74 5.19 -0.73
N GLY A 148 27.49 4.59 0.45
CA GLY A 148 27.57 3.16 0.66
C GLY A 148 26.54 2.40 -0.16
N ARG A 149 26.95 1.26 -0.71
CA ARG A 149 26.10 0.43 -1.56
C ARG A 149 25.58 -0.78 -0.81
N ARG A 150 24.27 -1.00 -0.90
CA ARG A 150 23.61 -2.13 -0.25
C ARG A 150 24.12 -3.51 -0.71
N PRO A 151 24.28 -3.81 -2.02
CA PRO A 151 24.80 -5.12 -2.45
C PRO A 151 26.19 -5.43 -1.86
N ASP A 152 27.03 -4.41 -1.75
CA ASP A 152 28.38 -4.53 -1.19
C ASP A 152 28.30 -4.80 0.31
N PHE A 153 27.46 -4.07 1.05
CA PHE A 153 27.18 -4.34 2.46
C PHE A 153 26.68 -5.77 2.72
N TYR A 154 25.78 -6.31 1.89
CA TYR A 154 25.35 -7.71 2.01
C TYR A 154 26.49 -8.69 1.80
N TYR A 155 27.36 -8.41 0.83
CA TYR A 155 28.54 -9.23 0.58
C TYR A 155 29.49 -9.18 1.78
N ASP A 156 29.75 -8.00 2.35
CA ASP A 156 30.62 -7.81 3.51
C ASP A 156 30.07 -8.52 4.75
N LEU A 157 28.74 -8.47 4.95
CA LEU A 157 28.06 -9.18 6.03
C LEU A 157 28.15 -10.70 5.85
N LYS A 158 28.02 -11.22 4.62
CA LYS A 158 28.20 -12.65 4.31
C LYS A 158 29.64 -13.12 4.56
N HIS A 159 30.63 -12.25 4.36
CA HIS A 159 32.05 -12.54 4.57
C HIS A 159 32.52 -12.26 6.01
N GLY A 160 31.63 -11.79 6.89
CA GLY A 160 31.95 -11.47 8.28
C GLY A 160 32.84 -10.24 8.46
N TRP A 161 33.03 -9.43 7.41
CA TRP A 161 33.86 -8.21 7.44
C TRP A 161 33.14 -7.04 8.10
N VAL A 162 31.80 -7.11 8.14
CA VAL A 162 30.93 -6.11 8.75
C VAL A 162 29.91 -6.85 9.61
N ASN A 163 29.59 -6.26 10.76
CA ASN A 163 28.54 -6.74 11.66
C ASN A 163 27.44 -5.69 11.80
N CYS A 164 26.24 -6.16 12.09
CA CYS A 164 25.03 -5.39 12.32
C CYS A 164 24.55 -5.68 13.75
N SER A 165 24.37 -4.63 14.55
CA SER A 165 23.76 -4.71 15.88
C SER A 165 22.49 -3.86 15.90
N ASP A 166 21.51 -4.27 16.72
CA ASP A 166 20.30 -3.50 16.98
C ASP A 166 20.59 -2.26 17.84
#